data_AF-E3KLF7-F1
#
_entry.id   AF-E3KLF7-F1
#
_cell.length_a   1.000
_cell.length_b   1.000
_cell.length_c   1.000
_cell.angle_alpha   90.00
_cell.angle_beta   90.00
_cell.angle_gamma   90.00
#
_symmetry.space_group_name_H-M   'P 1'
#
loop_
_entity.id
_entity.type
_entity.pdbx_description
1 polymer ?
#
loop_
_entity_poly.entity_id
_entity_poly.type
_entity_poly.pdbx_seq_one_letter_code
_entity_poly.pdbx_strand_id
1 'polypeptide(L)'
;MVENLTLPQRDKLLKIWYLKTDLRRKFLALIEEKRPLVRVCRPGEATTLGTDGQQKLIESVRNRANALRKILNRYNKQVSTFVDSYPDRPHPRTLEYTELLNLESEDAFWNDGLFTNQNQPWAVDQTTQDGIRHLAALNRGNEEQRRVGWEMRRAMRWAVNWHEKLLGLSEQMETCSRTEDEWNILISDPTIRTLCEHPILQSLDRPKRIMAARSLIHSEMIKVFQLQRAWNRTCSTVFNGTTGQLGDSSLYQKWIQQVDHVENGSYSIIDGDPKNQAVNLHTGTHHQTSPLEADNDREEEELDDDGHLDDISHIVHQTMMDQLANETRDGDRGSNVNDIEE
;
A
#
# COMPACT_ATOMS: atom_id res chain seq x y z
N MET A 1 -3.78 37.73 9.91
CA MET A 1 -2.35 38.08 10.10
C MET A 1 -2.21 38.62 11.51
N VAL A 2 -1.57 37.88 12.42
CA VAL A 2 -0.89 38.39 13.64
C VAL A 2 -1.38 39.77 14.16
N GLU A 3 -2.53 39.82 14.85
CA GLU A 3 -3.10 41.08 15.35
C GLU A 3 -2.64 41.47 16.76
N ASN A 4 -1.91 40.57 17.46
CA ASN A 4 -1.51 40.75 18.87
C ASN A 4 0.01 40.63 19.13
N LEU A 5 0.86 40.83 18.12
CA LEU A 5 2.32 40.87 18.29
C LEU A 5 2.91 42.22 17.87
N THR A 6 3.89 42.69 18.64
CA THR A 6 4.67 43.87 18.26
C THR A 6 5.48 43.56 17.00
N LEU A 7 5.69 44.57 16.14
CA LEU A 7 6.45 44.41 14.89
C LEU A 7 7.80 43.67 15.07
N PRO A 8 8.62 43.93 16.12
CA PRO A 8 9.86 43.20 16.35
C PRO A 8 9.66 41.72 16.71
N GLN A 9 8.60 41.40 17.46
CA GLN A 9 8.27 40.01 17.82
C GLN A 9 7.85 39.21 16.58
N ARG A 10 7.01 39.82 15.74
CA ARG A 10 6.54 39.21 14.50
C ARG A 10 7.70 38.95 13.54
N ASP A 11 8.64 39.88 13.40
CA ASP A 11 9.81 39.70 12.56
C ASP A 11 10.69 38.52 13.00
N LYS A 12 10.96 38.40 14.31
CA LYS A 12 11.71 37.26 14.86
C LYS A 12 10.99 35.92 14.62
N LEU A 13 9.67 35.85 14.84
CA LEU A 13 8.88 34.64 14.59
C LEU A 13 8.87 34.27 13.10
N LEU A 14 8.76 35.24 12.20
CA LEU A 14 8.82 34.99 10.75
C LEU A 14 10.21 34.46 10.33
N LYS A 15 11.29 34.97 10.93
CA LYS A 15 12.64 34.43 10.70
C LYS A 15 12.74 32.97 11.15
N ILE A 16 12.19 32.63 12.30
CA ILE A 16 12.15 31.24 12.80
C ILE A 16 11.30 30.37 11.87
N TRP A 17 10.14 30.85 11.43
CA TRP A 17 9.27 30.11 10.51
C TRP A 17 9.91 29.85 9.15
N TYR A 18 10.61 30.85 8.61
CA TYR A 18 11.39 30.70 7.38
C TYR A 18 12.46 29.62 7.53
N LEU A 19 13.24 29.67 8.61
CA LEU A 19 14.28 28.68 8.88
C LEU A 19 13.71 27.28 9.09
N LYS A 20 12.56 27.16 9.75
CA LYS A 20 11.84 25.88 9.94
C LYS A 20 11.35 25.31 8.60
N THR A 21 10.79 26.16 7.74
CA THR A 21 10.34 25.77 6.40
C THR A 21 11.52 25.30 5.54
N ASP A 22 12.65 26.01 5.59
CA ASP A 22 13.86 25.62 4.86
C ASP A 22 14.49 24.35 5.43
N LEU A 23 14.42 24.16 6.76
CA LEU A 23 14.82 22.93 7.44
C LEU A 23 14.01 21.74 6.93
N ARG A 24 12.67 21.87 6.87
CA ARG A 24 11.77 20.83 6.33
C ARG A 24 12.10 20.47 4.89
N ARG A 25 12.31 21.49 4.05
CA ARG A 25 12.68 21.29 2.63
C ARG A 25 13.97 20.49 2.49
N LYS A 26 15.02 20.85 3.23
CA LYS A 26 16.30 20.13 3.18
C LYS A 26 16.23 18.74 3.77
N PHE A 27 15.43 18.56 4.81
CA PHE A 27 15.18 17.25 5.41
C PHE A 27 14.50 16.29 4.41
N LEU A 28 13.43 16.74 3.75
CA LEU A 28 12.75 15.94 2.71
C LEU A 28 13.68 15.64 1.53
N ALA A 29 14.47 16.61 1.10
CA ALA A 29 15.47 16.43 0.04
C ALA A 29 16.55 15.41 0.42
N LEU A 30 16.96 15.34 1.70
CA LEU A 30 17.89 14.33 2.19
C LEU A 30 17.26 12.93 2.18
N ILE A 31 16.00 12.80 2.60
CA ILE A 31 15.27 11.53 2.58
C ILE A 31 15.14 11.02 1.15
N GLU A 32 14.75 11.88 0.21
CA GLU A 32 14.57 11.51 -1.20
C GLU A 32 15.88 10.97 -1.83
N GLU A 33 17.01 11.63 -1.56
CA GLU A 33 18.31 11.17 -2.06
C GLU A 33 18.81 9.88 -1.42
N LYS A 34 18.40 9.57 -0.19
CA LYS A 34 18.75 8.31 0.47
C LYS A 34 17.98 7.10 -0.09
N ARG A 35 16.78 7.30 -0.66
CA ARG A 35 15.92 6.22 -1.19
C ARG A 35 16.64 5.23 -2.13
N PRO A 36 17.45 5.66 -3.12
CA PRO A 36 18.18 4.72 -3.98
C PRO A 36 19.19 3.86 -3.21
N LEU A 37 19.81 4.36 -2.15
CA LEU A 37 20.72 3.54 -1.31
C LEU A 37 19.95 2.46 -0.53
N VAL A 38 18.76 2.78 -0.04
CA VAL A 38 17.91 1.81 0.69
C VAL A 38 17.39 0.70 -0.24
N ARG A 39 17.06 1.03 -1.50
CA ARG A 39 16.68 0.02 -2.51
C ARG A 39 17.85 -0.91 -2.85
N VAL A 40 19.06 -0.37 -2.91
CA VAL A 40 20.30 -1.11 -3.20
C VAL A 40 20.66 -2.14 -2.12
N CYS A 41 20.20 -1.97 -0.88
CA CYS A 41 20.50 -2.89 0.22
C CYS A 41 19.51 -4.06 0.37
N ARG A 42 18.58 -4.26 -0.59
CA ARG A 42 17.66 -5.41 -0.57
C ARG A 42 18.37 -6.67 -1.10
N PRO A 43 18.36 -7.79 -0.35
CA PRO A 43 18.93 -9.05 -0.82
C PRO A 43 18.28 -9.47 -2.15
N GLY A 44 19.08 -9.70 -3.20
CA GLY A 44 18.63 -10.19 -4.50
C GLY A 44 18.40 -9.13 -5.60
N GLU A 45 18.40 -7.82 -5.28
CA GLU A 45 18.36 -6.76 -6.29
C GLU A 45 19.78 -6.29 -6.65
N ALA A 46 20.32 -6.78 -7.77
CA ALA A 46 21.62 -6.32 -8.28
C ALA A 46 21.54 -4.83 -8.67
N THR A 47 22.47 -4.04 -8.15
CA THR A 47 22.51 -2.59 -8.34
C THR A 47 22.61 -2.20 -9.80
N THR A 48 21.72 -1.33 -10.28
CA THR A 48 21.91 -0.59 -11.55
C THR A 48 22.89 0.57 -11.40
N LEU A 49 23.24 0.93 -10.16
CA LEU A 49 24.23 1.96 -9.81
C LEU A 49 25.61 1.32 -9.68
N GLY A 50 26.53 1.60 -10.61
CA GLY A 50 27.93 1.21 -10.47
C GLY A 50 28.62 1.92 -9.29
N THR A 51 29.85 1.49 -8.96
CA THR A 51 30.64 1.96 -7.81
C THR A 51 30.85 3.49 -7.79
N ASP A 52 31.09 4.10 -8.96
CA ASP A 52 31.21 5.56 -9.12
C ASP A 52 29.89 6.28 -8.81
N GLY A 53 28.75 5.69 -9.20
CA GLY A 53 27.42 6.22 -8.90
C GLY A 53 27.09 6.15 -7.41
N GLN A 54 27.49 5.07 -6.73
CA GLN A 54 27.34 4.93 -5.28
C GLN A 54 28.20 5.95 -4.53
N GLN A 55 29.47 6.14 -4.92
CA GLN A 55 30.36 7.12 -4.29
C GLN A 55 29.85 8.55 -4.42
N LYS A 56 29.42 8.96 -5.63
CA LYS A 56 28.84 10.29 -5.87
C LYS A 56 27.56 10.52 -5.05
N LEU A 57 26.74 9.49 -4.92
CA LEU A 57 25.51 9.55 -4.12
C LEU A 57 25.81 9.72 -2.63
N ILE A 58 26.78 8.95 -2.09
CA ILE A 58 27.22 9.09 -0.70
C ILE A 58 27.78 10.50 -0.44
N GLU A 59 28.58 11.04 -1.36
CA GLU A 59 29.11 12.40 -1.23
C GLU A 59 27.99 13.46 -1.26
N SER A 60 27.00 13.32 -2.14
CA SER A 60 25.83 14.20 -2.18
C SER A 60 25.04 14.15 -0.85
N VAL A 61 24.77 12.95 -0.34
CA VAL A 61 24.06 12.75 0.93
C VAL A 61 24.83 13.41 2.09
N ARG A 62 26.16 13.27 2.14
CA ARG A 62 27.02 13.94 3.13
C ARG A 62 26.93 15.46 3.03
N ASN A 63 26.99 16.01 1.81
CA ASN A 63 26.87 17.45 1.58
C ASN A 63 25.51 18.00 2.04
N ARG A 64 24.42 17.27 1.76
CA ARG A 64 23.07 17.63 2.23
C ARG A 64 22.93 17.52 3.74
N ALA A 65 23.48 16.48 4.36
CA ALA A 65 23.50 16.32 5.82
C ALA A 65 24.23 17.49 6.52
N ASN A 66 25.38 17.91 6.00
CA ASN A 66 26.12 19.08 6.48
C ASN A 66 25.32 20.38 6.31
N ALA A 67 24.65 20.56 5.17
CA ALA A 67 23.79 21.71 4.93
C ALA A 67 22.58 21.73 5.88
N LEU A 68 22.02 20.56 6.20
CA LEU A 68 20.92 20.40 7.16
C LEU A 68 21.37 20.79 8.57
N ARG A 69 22.53 20.30 9.03
CA ARG A 69 23.10 20.65 10.35
C ARG A 69 23.36 22.15 10.49
N LYS A 70 23.86 22.81 9.42
CA LYS A 70 24.06 24.26 9.40
C LYS A 70 22.74 25.04 9.57
N ILE A 71 21.66 24.58 8.96
CA ILE A 71 20.34 25.22 9.13
C ILE A 71 19.77 24.96 10.51
N LEU A 72 19.86 23.73 11.00
CA LEU A 72 19.39 23.37 12.34
C LEU A 72 20.04 24.25 13.41
N ASN A 73 21.35 24.47 13.33
CA ASN A 73 22.07 25.34 14.27
C ASN A 73 21.59 26.80 14.19
N ARG A 74 21.30 27.31 12.98
CA ARG A 74 20.73 28.65 12.81
C ARG A 74 19.33 28.74 13.41
N TYR A 75 18.50 27.72 13.17
CA TYR A 75 17.16 27.61 13.73
C TYR A 75 17.19 27.61 15.26
N ASN A 76 17.97 26.71 15.88
CA ASN A 76 18.09 26.61 17.34
C ASN A 76 18.61 27.92 17.95
N LYS A 77 19.57 28.60 17.30
CA LYS A 77 20.05 29.91 17.74
C LYS A 77 18.95 30.98 17.70
N GLN A 78 18.13 31.02 16.64
CA GLN A 78 17.04 31.99 16.56
C GLN A 78 15.95 31.67 17.60
N VAL A 79 15.63 30.40 17.82
CA VAL A 79 14.71 29.97 18.88
C VAL A 79 15.23 30.40 20.26
N SER A 80 16.50 30.13 20.60
CA SER A 80 17.05 30.54 21.90
C SER A 80 16.98 32.05 22.10
N THR A 81 17.38 32.83 21.09
CA THR A 81 17.33 34.30 21.16
C THR A 81 15.91 34.86 21.26
N PHE A 82 14.91 34.09 20.81
CA PHE A 82 13.51 34.44 20.96
C PHE A 82 13.02 34.17 22.38
N VAL A 83 13.30 32.98 22.91
CA VAL A 83 13.01 32.58 24.29
C VAL A 83 13.61 33.56 25.29
N ASP A 84 14.88 33.91 25.13
CA ASP A 84 15.58 34.88 25.99
C ASP A 84 14.90 36.26 25.99
N SER A 85 14.35 36.67 24.83
CA SER A 85 13.69 37.97 24.70
C SER A 85 12.21 37.98 25.11
N TYR A 86 11.54 36.82 25.09
CA TYR A 86 10.10 36.69 25.33
C TYR A 86 9.77 35.35 26.03
N PRO A 87 10.12 35.18 27.32
CA PRO A 87 9.98 33.91 28.03
C PRO A 87 8.52 33.47 28.24
N ASP A 88 7.60 34.42 28.44
CA ASP A 88 6.18 34.12 28.71
C ASP A 88 5.37 33.72 27.46
N ARG A 89 6.01 33.68 26.28
CA ARG A 89 5.33 33.34 25.02
C ARG A 89 5.59 31.90 24.60
N PRO A 90 4.59 31.24 23.99
CA PRO A 90 4.81 29.94 23.40
C PRO A 90 5.82 30.06 22.25
N HIS A 91 6.80 29.17 22.26
CA HIS A 91 7.90 29.15 21.32
C HIS A 91 8.06 27.74 20.74
N PRO A 92 8.62 27.61 19.53
CA PRO A 92 8.98 26.29 19.02
C PRO A 92 10.00 25.60 19.93
N ARG A 93 9.99 24.26 19.95
CA ARG A 93 11.06 23.47 20.58
C ARG A 93 12.34 23.53 19.75
N THR A 94 13.49 23.54 20.42
CA THR A 94 14.78 23.24 19.79
C THR A 94 14.87 21.74 19.50
N LEU A 95 15.69 21.35 18.54
CA LEU A 95 15.92 19.94 18.21
C LEU A 95 17.41 19.63 18.17
N GLU A 96 17.79 18.46 18.66
CA GLU A 96 19.10 17.90 18.35
C GLU A 96 19.13 17.31 16.93
N TYR A 97 20.34 17.14 16.39
CA TYR A 97 20.51 16.61 15.04
C TYR A 97 20.05 15.15 14.92
N THR A 98 20.28 14.36 15.96
CA THR A 98 19.83 12.96 16.08
C THR A 98 18.31 12.88 16.13
N GLU A 99 17.67 13.72 16.95
CA GLU A 99 16.21 13.83 17.02
C GLU A 99 15.61 14.20 15.66
N LEU A 100 16.21 15.16 14.95
CA LEU A 100 15.75 15.58 13.62
C LEU A 100 15.73 14.43 12.60
N LEU A 101 16.71 13.52 12.67
CA LEU A 101 16.81 12.40 11.73
C LEU A 101 15.77 11.31 12.00
N ASN A 102 15.31 11.21 13.25
CA ASN A 102 14.31 10.23 13.67
C ASN A 102 12.88 10.77 13.60
N LEU A 103 12.69 12.04 13.21
CA LEU A 103 11.36 12.63 13.07
C LEU A 103 10.57 11.99 11.93
N GLU A 104 9.36 11.53 12.24
CA GLU A 104 8.38 11.16 11.23
C GLU A 104 7.90 12.38 10.43
N SER A 105 7.40 12.15 9.21
CA SER A 105 6.87 13.23 8.35
C SER A 105 5.64 13.92 8.95
N GLU A 106 4.90 13.22 9.79
CA GLU A 106 3.67 13.68 10.46
C GLU A 106 3.91 14.20 11.88
N ASP A 107 5.17 14.28 12.34
CA ASP A 107 5.50 14.74 13.69
C ASP A 107 4.99 16.17 13.96
N ALA A 108 4.60 16.41 15.22
CA ALA A 108 4.06 17.68 15.68
C ALA A 108 4.99 18.88 15.44
N PHE A 109 6.30 18.64 15.42
CA PHE A 109 7.29 19.64 15.09
C PHE A 109 6.99 20.30 13.74
N TRP A 110 6.54 19.56 12.73
CA TRP A 110 6.27 20.12 11.40
C TRP A 110 4.99 20.96 11.32
N ASN A 111 4.19 21.01 12.39
CA ASN A 111 2.98 21.82 12.46
C ASN A 111 3.32 23.32 12.58
N ASP A 112 2.79 24.14 11.69
CA ASP A 112 3.00 25.60 11.66
C ASP A 112 1.91 26.38 12.41
N GLY A 113 1.07 25.68 13.17
CA GLY A 113 -0.02 26.25 13.98
C GLY A 113 0.44 27.42 14.86
N LEU A 114 1.61 27.28 15.51
CA LEU A 114 2.19 28.33 16.35
C LEU A 114 2.45 29.65 15.60
N PHE A 115 2.80 29.60 14.31
CA PHE A 115 3.13 30.79 13.53
C PHE A 115 1.89 31.43 12.89
N THR A 116 0.83 30.64 12.70
CA THR A 116 -0.35 31.01 11.92
C THR A 116 -1.54 31.39 12.79
N ASN A 117 -1.67 30.78 13.97
CA ASN A 117 -2.86 30.89 14.82
C ASN A 117 -2.48 31.42 16.21
N GLN A 118 -3.21 32.45 16.65
CA GLN A 118 -2.90 33.19 17.88
C GLN A 118 -3.21 32.34 19.13
N ASN A 119 -2.17 31.72 19.71
CA ASN A 119 -2.21 30.96 20.97
C ASN A 119 -3.42 30.02 21.15
N GLN A 120 -4.03 29.58 20.04
CA GLN A 120 -5.20 28.73 20.12
C GLN A 120 -4.79 27.36 20.68
N PRO A 121 -5.63 26.70 21.50
CA PRO A 121 -5.27 25.41 22.10
C PRO A 121 -4.83 24.38 21.07
N TRP A 122 -5.56 24.25 19.96
CA TRP A 122 -5.22 23.33 18.86
C TRP A 122 -3.94 23.68 18.08
N ALA A 123 -3.38 24.87 18.29
CA ALA A 123 -2.16 25.34 17.61
C ALA A 123 -0.92 25.31 18.51
N VAL A 124 -1.09 25.23 19.83
CA VAL A 124 -0.01 25.34 20.82
C VAL A 124 -0.01 24.18 21.83
N ASP A 125 -1.16 23.80 22.34
CA ASP A 125 -1.27 22.70 23.31
C ASP A 125 -1.10 21.35 22.62
N GLN A 126 -0.07 20.62 23.04
CA GLN A 126 0.30 19.32 22.49
C GLN A 126 -0.81 18.29 22.71
N THR A 127 -1.49 18.31 23.87
CA THR A 127 -2.54 17.33 24.18
C THR A 127 -3.76 17.50 23.27
N THR A 128 -4.17 18.75 23.02
CA THR A 128 -5.23 19.05 22.04
C THR A 128 -4.82 18.64 20.62
N GLN A 129 -3.57 18.91 20.20
CA GLN A 129 -3.09 18.49 18.88
C GLN A 129 -3.10 16.98 18.69
N ASP A 130 -2.60 16.25 19.68
CA ASP A 130 -2.54 14.79 19.63
C ASP A 130 -3.95 14.20 19.65
N GLY A 131 -4.86 14.75 20.46
CA GLY A 131 -6.28 14.39 20.43
C GLY A 131 -6.92 14.56 19.05
N ILE A 132 -6.65 15.68 18.36
CA ILE A 132 -7.14 15.92 16.99
C ILE A 132 -6.54 14.90 16.01
N ARG A 133 -5.23 14.62 16.09
CA ARG A 133 -4.58 13.62 15.23
C ARG A 133 -5.16 12.22 15.44
N HIS A 134 -5.31 11.80 16.69
CA HIS A 134 -5.88 10.50 17.02
C HIS A 134 -7.33 10.38 16.55
N LEU A 135 -8.14 11.42 16.74
CA LEU A 135 -9.51 11.46 16.24
C LEU A 135 -9.56 11.37 14.70
N ALA A 136 -8.69 12.10 14.01
CA ALA A 136 -8.59 12.05 12.56
C ALA A 136 -8.13 10.65 12.07
N ALA A 137 -7.15 10.04 12.74
CA ALA A 137 -6.68 8.69 12.43
C ALA A 137 -7.78 7.65 12.64
N LEU A 138 -8.52 7.74 13.74
CA LEU A 138 -9.68 6.89 14.01
C LEU A 138 -10.76 7.03 12.91
N ASN A 139 -11.10 8.27 12.54
CA ASN A 139 -12.07 8.54 11.48
C ASN A 139 -11.62 7.98 10.13
N ARG A 140 -10.33 8.10 9.80
CA ARG A 140 -9.75 7.50 8.58
C ARG A 140 -9.80 5.98 8.64
N GLY A 141 -9.46 5.36 9.78
CA GLY A 141 -9.58 3.91 9.95
C GLY A 141 -11.00 3.41 9.74
N ASN A 142 -11.98 4.11 10.31
CA ASN A 142 -13.41 3.81 10.13
C ASN A 142 -13.89 4.02 8.68
N GLU A 143 -13.32 4.99 7.96
CA GLU A 143 -13.58 5.17 6.53
C GLU A 143 -12.95 4.05 5.69
N GLU A 144 -11.71 3.70 5.97
CA GLU A 144 -10.97 2.67 5.25
C GLU A 144 -11.62 1.29 5.41
N GLN A 145 -12.05 0.93 6.62
CA GLN A 145 -12.82 -0.28 6.85
C GLN A 145 -14.09 -0.35 6.00
N ARG A 146 -14.79 0.79 5.85
CA ARG A 146 -15.97 0.88 4.99
C ARG A 146 -15.60 0.73 3.51
N ARG A 147 -14.54 1.39 3.05
CA ARG A 147 -14.04 1.31 1.66
C ARG A 147 -13.60 -0.09 1.28
N VAL A 148 -12.86 -0.78 2.14
CA VAL A 148 -12.48 -2.19 1.94
C VAL A 148 -13.74 -3.04 1.79
N GLY A 149 -14.76 -2.84 2.65
CA GLY A 149 -16.04 -3.53 2.51
C GLY A 149 -16.77 -3.25 1.18
N TRP A 150 -16.60 -2.06 0.61
CA TRP A 150 -17.20 -1.67 -0.67
C TRP A 150 -16.48 -2.32 -1.85
N GLU A 151 -15.15 -2.22 -1.89
CA GLU A 151 -14.33 -2.82 -2.94
C GLU A 151 -14.46 -4.35 -2.94
N MET A 152 -14.55 -4.95 -1.76
CA MET A 152 -14.82 -6.38 -1.60
C MET A 152 -16.15 -6.77 -2.28
N ARG A 153 -17.26 -6.11 -1.96
CA ARG A 153 -18.56 -6.38 -2.62
C ARG A 153 -18.52 -6.12 -4.12
N ARG A 154 -17.76 -5.12 -4.56
CA ARG A 154 -17.56 -4.84 -5.98
C ARG A 154 -16.84 -6.00 -6.67
N ALA A 155 -15.79 -6.55 -6.05
CA ALA A 155 -15.08 -7.73 -6.54
C ALA A 155 -16.00 -8.97 -6.59
N MET A 156 -16.81 -9.21 -5.55
CA MET A 156 -17.80 -10.30 -5.56
C MET A 156 -18.82 -10.13 -6.69
N ARG A 157 -19.38 -8.93 -6.87
CA ARG A 157 -20.34 -8.66 -7.96
C ARG A 157 -19.71 -8.90 -9.32
N TRP A 158 -18.46 -8.44 -9.51
CA TRP A 158 -17.73 -8.69 -10.74
C TRP A 158 -17.59 -10.19 -10.99
N ALA A 159 -17.10 -10.96 -10.02
CA ALA A 159 -16.88 -12.39 -10.17
C ALA A 159 -18.20 -13.14 -10.42
N VAL A 160 -19.26 -12.83 -9.67
CA VAL A 160 -20.59 -13.46 -9.81
C VAL A 160 -21.18 -13.21 -11.20
N ASN A 161 -21.18 -11.95 -11.64
CA ASN A 161 -21.73 -11.59 -12.95
C ASN A 161 -20.89 -12.16 -14.08
N TRP A 162 -19.57 -12.23 -13.91
CA TRP A 162 -18.67 -12.78 -14.92
C TRP A 162 -18.80 -14.29 -15.03
N HIS A 163 -18.93 -14.99 -13.90
CA HIS A 163 -19.27 -16.42 -13.85
C HIS A 163 -20.59 -16.69 -14.59
N GLU A 164 -21.67 -15.96 -14.27
CA GLU A 164 -22.98 -16.09 -14.94
C GLU A 164 -22.87 -15.85 -16.45
N LYS A 165 -22.11 -14.81 -16.86
CA LYS A 165 -21.92 -14.49 -18.27
C LYS A 165 -21.18 -15.62 -19.00
N LEU A 166 -20.06 -16.11 -18.46
CA LEU A 166 -19.26 -17.15 -19.11
C LEU A 166 -20.02 -18.48 -19.20
N LEU A 167 -20.78 -18.86 -18.17
CA LEU A 167 -21.66 -20.03 -18.22
C LEU A 167 -22.70 -19.88 -19.33
N GLY A 168 -23.39 -18.74 -19.41
CA GLY A 168 -24.38 -18.50 -20.46
C GLY A 168 -23.79 -18.57 -21.86
N LEU A 169 -22.57 -18.05 -22.06
CA LEU A 169 -21.87 -18.18 -23.35
C LEU A 169 -21.50 -19.63 -23.67
N SER A 170 -21.06 -20.40 -22.67
CA SER A 170 -20.75 -21.83 -22.83
C SER A 170 -21.99 -22.64 -23.23
N GLU A 171 -23.12 -22.43 -22.55
CA GLU A 171 -24.40 -23.09 -22.86
C GLU A 171 -24.93 -22.72 -24.26
N GLN A 172 -24.82 -21.45 -24.65
CA GLN A 172 -25.19 -20.99 -26.00
C GLN A 172 -24.33 -21.66 -27.08
N MET A 173 -23.02 -21.77 -26.87
CA MET A 173 -22.12 -22.44 -27.81
C MET A 173 -22.33 -23.96 -27.88
N GLU A 174 -22.87 -24.56 -26.82
CA GLU A 174 -23.29 -25.96 -26.83
C GLU A 174 -24.55 -26.19 -27.65
N THR A 175 -25.55 -25.33 -27.45
CA THR A 175 -26.88 -25.48 -28.02
C THR A 175 -26.99 -25.03 -29.48
N CYS A 176 -26.24 -24.01 -29.91
CA CYS A 176 -26.34 -23.38 -31.24
C CYS A 176 -25.19 -23.71 -32.22
N SER A 177 -24.51 -24.85 -32.05
CA SER A 177 -23.34 -25.23 -32.87
C SER A 177 -23.64 -26.16 -34.06
N ARG A 178 -24.90 -26.54 -34.31
CA ARG A 178 -25.25 -27.66 -35.18
C ARG A 178 -25.67 -27.25 -36.59
N THR A 179 -26.30 -26.09 -36.78
CA THR A 179 -26.81 -25.62 -38.08
C THR A 179 -26.34 -24.22 -38.46
N GLU A 180 -26.40 -23.82 -39.73
CA GLU A 180 -25.99 -22.48 -40.21
C GLU A 180 -26.85 -21.36 -39.60
N ASP A 181 -28.16 -21.61 -39.44
CA ASP A 181 -29.10 -20.66 -38.83
C ASP A 181 -28.80 -20.45 -37.34
N GLU A 182 -28.48 -21.52 -36.60
CA GLU A 182 -28.05 -21.45 -35.21
C GLU A 182 -26.75 -20.66 -35.03
N TRP A 183 -25.82 -20.73 -35.99
CA TRP A 183 -24.57 -19.96 -35.95
C TRP A 183 -24.79 -18.47 -36.12
N ASN A 184 -25.75 -18.07 -36.96
CA ASN A 184 -26.14 -16.67 -37.09
C ASN A 184 -26.76 -16.13 -35.78
N ILE A 185 -27.51 -16.97 -35.07
CA ILE A 185 -28.03 -16.66 -33.73
C ILE A 185 -26.86 -16.53 -32.73
N LEU A 186 -25.90 -17.45 -32.77
CA LEU A 186 -24.73 -17.45 -31.88
C LEU A 186 -23.84 -16.20 -32.04
N ILE A 187 -23.56 -15.79 -33.29
CA ILE A 187 -22.79 -14.57 -33.61
C ILE A 187 -23.59 -13.29 -33.31
N SER A 188 -24.88 -13.38 -32.98
CA SER A 188 -25.63 -12.22 -32.52
C SER A 188 -25.12 -11.71 -31.16
N ASP A 189 -24.53 -12.57 -30.32
CA ASP A 189 -23.83 -12.11 -29.10
C ASP A 189 -22.53 -11.38 -29.49
N PRO A 190 -22.32 -10.13 -29.02
CA PRO A 190 -21.16 -9.34 -29.38
C PRO A 190 -19.83 -9.98 -28.90
N THR A 191 -19.84 -10.67 -27.76
CA THR A 191 -18.65 -11.30 -27.18
C THR A 191 -18.20 -12.48 -28.03
N ILE A 192 -19.14 -13.33 -28.45
CA ILE A 192 -18.85 -14.50 -29.29
C ILE A 192 -18.44 -14.05 -30.69
N ARG A 193 -19.11 -13.03 -31.23
CA ARG A 193 -18.71 -12.42 -32.51
C ARG A 193 -17.27 -11.97 -32.49
N THR A 194 -16.89 -11.12 -31.54
CA THR A 194 -15.51 -10.61 -31.42
C THR A 194 -14.50 -11.74 -31.27
N LEU A 195 -14.83 -12.78 -30.48
CA LEU A 195 -13.96 -13.95 -30.32
C LEU A 195 -13.79 -14.70 -31.65
N CYS A 196 -14.89 -15.01 -32.34
CA CYS A 196 -14.89 -15.79 -33.58
C CYS A 196 -14.38 -15.01 -34.80
N GLU A 197 -14.36 -13.67 -34.73
CA GLU A 197 -13.75 -12.78 -35.74
C GLU A 197 -12.24 -12.61 -35.56
N HIS A 198 -11.66 -13.14 -34.49
CA HIS A 198 -10.23 -13.05 -34.26
C HIS A 198 -9.45 -13.74 -35.41
N PRO A 199 -8.40 -13.10 -35.99
CA PRO A 199 -7.70 -13.62 -37.18
C PRO A 199 -7.21 -15.07 -37.07
N ILE A 200 -6.76 -15.46 -35.87
CA ILE A 200 -6.31 -16.83 -35.59
C ILE A 200 -7.47 -17.83 -35.68
N LEU A 201 -8.65 -17.47 -35.14
CA LEU A 201 -9.82 -18.34 -35.14
C LEU A 201 -10.53 -18.36 -36.51
N GLN A 202 -10.51 -17.25 -37.25
CA GLN A 202 -11.02 -17.19 -38.62
C GLN A 202 -10.26 -18.11 -39.59
N SER A 203 -8.97 -18.35 -39.34
CA SER A 203 -8.16 -19.28 -40.15
C SER A 203 -8.60 -20.75 -40.02
N LEU A 204 -9.39 -21.07 -38.99
CA LEU A 204 -9.88 -22.43 -38.72
C LEU A 204 -11.24 -22.68 -39.39
N ASP A 205 -11.45 -23.93 -39.81
CA ASP A 205 -12.76 -24.42 -40.25
C ASP A 205 -13.81 -24.19 -39.15
N ARG A 206 -15.06 -23.92 -39.54
CA ARG A 206 -16.17 -23.59 -38.62
C ARG A 206 -16.28 -24.52 -37.40
N PRO A 207 -16.23 -25.87 -37.51
CA PRO A 207 -16.29 -26.75 -36.35
C PRO A 207 -15.09 -26.60 -35.41
N LYS A 208 -13.88 -26.43 -35.96
CA LYS A 208 -12.64 -26.24 -35.20
C LYS A 208 -12.61 -24.87 -34.53
N ARG A 209 -13.17 -23.85 -35.19
CA ARG A 209 -13.33 -22.50 -34.65
C ARG A 209 -14.24 -22.48 -33.43
N ILE A 210 -15.40 -23.15 -33.52
CA ILE A 210 -16.33 -23.30 -32.41
C ILE A 210 -15.65 -24.03 -31.24
N MET A 211 -14.94 -25.13 -31.53
CA MET A 211 -14.23 -25.89 -30.51
C MET A 211 -13.16 -25.04 -29.80
N ALA A 212 -12.33 -24.33 -30.56
CA ALA A 212 -11.30 -23.45 -30.00
C ALA A 212 -11.90 -22.29 -29.17
N ALA A 213 -12.97 -21.67 -29.65
CA ALA A 213 -13.68 -20.62 -28.90
C ALA A 213 -14.29 -21.15 -27.60
N ARG A 214 -14.85 -22.38 -27.59
CA ARG A 214 -15.32 -23.05 -26.38
C ARG A 214 -14.19 -23.32 -25.39
N SER A 215 -13.06 -23.82 -25.86
CA SER A 215 -11.87 -24.04 -25.01
C SER A 215 -11.37 -22.74 -24.38
N LEU A 216 -11.38 -21.62 -25.11
CA LEU A 216 -10.98 -20.32 -24.56
C LEU A 216 -11.95 -19.83 -23.47
N ILE A 217 -13.27 -19.93 -23.69
CA ILE A 217 -14.27 -19.58 -22.68
C ILE A 217 -14.11 -20.45 -21.44
N HIS A 218 -13.91 -21.76 -21.63
CA HIS A 218 -13.69 -22.70 -20.54
C HIS A 218 -12.42 -22.36 -19.74
N SER A 219 -11.33 -22.01 -20.42
CA SER A 219 -10.10 -21.55 -19.78
C SER A 219 -10.33 -20.30 -18.92
N GLU A 220 -11.10 -19.33 -19.41
CA GLU A 220 -11.48 -18.15 -18.63
C GLU A 220 -12.40 -18.49 -17.45
N MET A 221 -13.32 -19.45 -17.61
CA MET A 221 -14.16 -19.94 -16.52
C MET A 221 -13.32 -20.55 -15.40
N ILE A 222 -12.33 -21.38 -15.73
CA ILE A 222 -11.41 -21.98 -14.75
C ILE A 222 -10.70 -20.90 -13.94
N LYS A 223 -10.25 -19.81 -14.57
CA LYS A 223 -9.62 -18.69 -13.86
C LYS A 223 -10.58 -18.06 -12.85
N VAL A 224 -11.84 -17.84 -13.23
CA VAL A 224 -12.86 -17.29 -12.33
C VAL A 224 -13.14 -18.24 -11.17
N PHE A 225 -13.24 -19.53 -11.43
CA PHE A 225 -13.45 -20.55 -10.39
C PHE A 225 -12.30 -20.58 -9.38
N GLN A 226 -11.05 -20.52 -9.87
CA GLN A 226 -9.87 -20.43 -9.03
C GLN A 226 -9.88 -19.17 -8.16
N LEU A 227 -10.22 -18.00 -8.73
CA LEU A 227 -10.35 -16.76 -7.97
C LEU A 227 -11.44 -16.85 -6.91
N GLN A 228 -12.61 -17.38 -7.25
CA GLN A 228 -13.72 -17.54 -6.31
C GLN A 228 -13.36 -18.47 -5.15
N ARG A 229 -12.68 -19.59 -5.43
CA ARG A 229 -12.19 -20.51 -4.40
C ARG A 229 -11.12 -19.87 -3.50
N ALA A 230 -10.13 -19.21 -4.10
CA ALA A 230 -9.06 -18.55 -3.36
C ALA A 230 -9.58 -17.41 -2.48
N TRP A 231 -10.57 -16.66 -2.97
CA TRP A 231 -11.09 -15.51 -2.26
C TRP A 231 -12.17 -15.87 -1.24
N ASN A 232 -12.87 -17.00 -1.36
CA ASN A 232 -14.08 -17.33 -0.60
C ASN A 232 -13.97 -17.06 0.91
N ARG A 233 -12.89 -17.52 1.55
CA ARG A 233 -12.66 -17.30 2.99
C ARG A 233 -12.53 -15.82 3.32
N THR A 234 -11.60 -15.12 2.65
CA THR A 234 -11.33 -13.70 2.87
C THR A 234 -12.55 -12.84 2.55
N CYS A 235 -13.25 -13.15 1.45
CA CYS A 235 -14.51 -12.52 1.07
C CYS A 235 -15.53 -12.62 2.18
N SER A 236 -15.76 -13.82 2.71
CA SER A 236 -16.76 -14.06 3.74
C SER A 236 -16.42 -13.35 5.05
N THR A 237 -15.14 -13.35 5.45
CA THR A 237 -14.68 -12.63 6.65
C THR A 237 -14.90 -11.12 6.52
N VAL A 238 -14.48 -10.51 5.40
CA VAL A 238 -14.62 -9.06 5.18
C VAL A 238 -16.09 -8.67 4.96
N PHE A 239 -16.88 -9.52 4.31
CA PHE A 239 -18.30 -9.28 4.11
C PHE A 239 -19.07 -9.18 5.43
N ASN A 240 -18.80 -10.11 6.37
CA ASN A 240 -19.41 -10.11 7.71
C ASN A 240 -18.81 -9.06 8.65
N GLY A 241 -17.53 -8.70 8.46
CA GLY A 241 -16.82 -7.71 9.29
C GLY A 241 -17.03 -6.25 8.88
N THR A 242 -17.84 -5.98 7.85
CA THR A 242 -18.08 -4.62 7.33
C THR A 242 -19.57 -4.29 7.26
N THR A 243 -19.89 -2.99 7.28
CA THR A 243 -21.27 -2.50 7.26
C THR A 243 -22.04 -3.01 6.04
N GLY A 244 -23.23 -3.58 6.28
CA GLY A 244 -24.11 -4.13 5.23
C GLY A 244 -24.56 -3.09 4.20
N GLN A 245 -24.84 -3.56 2.98
CA GLN A 245 -25.35 -2.77 1.87
C GLN A 245 -26.64 -3.37 1.28
N LEU A 246 -27.34 -2.56 0.50
CA LEU A 246 -28.50 -3.00 -0.28
C LEU A 246 -28.08 -4.08 -1.30
N GLY A 247 -28.81 -5.19 -1.32
CA GLY A 247 -28.54 -6.32 -2.21
C GLY A 247 -27.47 -7.30 -1.71
N ASP A 248 -26.98 -7.14 -0.48
CA ASP A 248 -25.99 -8.05 0.11
C ASP A 248 -26.50 -9.49 0.21
N SER A 249 -27.76 -9.69 0.61
CA SER A 249 -28.34 -11.03 0.73
C SER A 249 -28.35 -11.78 -0.60
N SER A 250 -28.74 -11.12 -1.69
CA SER A 250 -28.79 -11.75 -3.01
C SER A 250 -27.39 -11.99 -3.58
N LEU A 251 -26.47 -11.04 -3.39
CA LEU A 251 -25.07 -11.19 -3.79
C LEU A 251 -24.40 -12.36 -3.08
N TYR A 252 -24.56 -12.44 -1.75
CA TYR A 252 -23.96 -13.49 -0.94
C TYR A 252 -24.55 -14.86 -1.27
N GLN A 253 -25.87 -14.94 -1.48
CA GLN A 253 -26.53 -16.17 -1.90
C GLN A 253 -25.98 -16.67 -3.25
N LYS A 254 -25.88 -15.80 -4.26
CA LYS A 254 -25.30 -16.15 -5.57
C LYS A 254 -23.84 -16.58 -5.44
N TRP A 255 -23.05 -15.87 -4.64
CA TRP A 255 -21.65 -16.19 -4.39
C TRP A 255 -21.49 -17.60 -3.81
N ILE A 256 -22.21 -17.91 -2.72
CA ILE A 256 -22.12 -19.21 -2.07
C ILE A 256 -22.58 -20.34 -3.00
N GLN A 257 -23.67 -20.14 -3.75
CA GLN A 257 -24.14 -21.12 -4.73
C GLN A 257 -23.06 -21.42 -5.78
N GLN A 258 -22.44 -20.38 -6.35
CA GLN A 258 -21.39 -20.56 -7.35
C GLN A 258 -20.14 -21.24 -6.78
N VAL A 259 -19.69 -20.82 -5.59
CA VAL A 259 -18.51 -21.43 -4.94
C VAL A 259 -18.78 -22.89 -4.60
N ASP A 260 -19.95 -23.22 -4.06
CA ASP A 260 -20.33 -24.59 -3.75
C ASP A 260 -20.32 -25.48 -5.00
N HIS A 261 -20.83 -24.99 -6.14
CA HIS A 261 -20.74 -25.72 -7.41
C HIS A 261 -19.29 -25.94 -7.89
N VAL A 262 -18.42 -24.95 -7.69
CA VAL A 262 -16.99 -25.06 -8.01
C VAL A 262 -16.29 -26.07 -7.10
N GLU A 263 -16.59 -26.06 -5.80
CA GLU A 263 -15.97 -26.96 -4.81
C GLU A 263 -16.49 -28.41 -4.92
N ASN A 264 -17.77 -28.59 -5.23
CA ASN A 264 -18.39 -29.91 -5.41
C ASN A 264 -18.09 -30.55 -6.78
N GLY A 265 -17.23 -29.93 -7.60
CA GLY A 265 -16.80 -30.48 -8.89
C GLY A 265 -17.92 -30.54 -9.93
N SER A 266 -18.92 -29.65 -9.85
CA SER A 266 -20.00 -29.55 -10.85
C SER A 266 -19.50 -29.04 -12.20
N TYR A 267 -18.30 -28.46 -12.24
CA TYR A 267 -17.62 -27.99 -13.45
C TYR A 267 -16.34 -28.77 -13.72
N SER A 268 -16.07 -29.05 -14.98
CA SER A 268 -14.77 -29.61 -15.38
C SER A 268 -13.67 -28.58 -15.13
N ILE A 269 -12.65 -28.95 -14.35
CA ILE A 269 -11.45 -28.12 -14.08
C ILE A 269 -10.32 -28.48 -15.06
N ILE A 270 -10.56 -29.44 -15.97
CA ILE A 270 -9.61 -29.85 -17.00
C ILE A 270 -9.76 -28.93 -18.20
N ASP A 271 -8.66 -28.30 -18.61
CA ASP A 271 -8.63 -27.42 -19.78
C ASP A 271 -9.02 -28.18 -21.05
N GLY A 272 -9.96 -27.61 -21.81
CA GLY A 272 -10.46 -28.23 -23.04
C GLY A 272 -11.44 -29.41 -22.91
N ASP A 273 -11.88 -29.80 -21.71
CA ASP A 273 -13.02 -30.74 -21.53
C ASP A 273 -14.31 -29.95 -21.26
N PRO A 274 -15.17 -29.73 -22.26
CA PRO A 274 -16.35 -28.89 -22.13
C PRO A 274 -17.51 -29.57 -21.41
N LYS A 275 -17.35 -30.80 -20.89
CA LYS A 275 -18.43 -31.50 -20.19
C LYS A 275 -18.68 -30.86 -18.82
N ASN A 276 -19.49 -29.82 -18.80
CA ASN A 276 -20.12 -29.34 -17.58
C ASN A 276 -21.35 -30.23 -17.33
N GLN A 277 -21.33 -31.07 -16.30
CA GLN A 277 -22.56 -31.71 -15.82
C GLN A 277 -23.34 -30.65 -15.03
N ALA A 278 -24.05 -29.77 -15.74
CA ALA A 278 -25.09 -28.97 -15.13
C ALA A 278 -26.22 -29.91 -14.68
N VAL A 279 -26.12 -30.43 -13.45
CA VAL A 279 -27.21 -31.18 -12.83
C VAL A 279 -28.32 -30.18 -12.53
N ASN A 280 -29.39 -30.26 -13.33
CA ASN A 280 -30.72 -29.67 -13.19
C ASN A 280 -30.93 -28.68 -12.02
N LEU A 281 -31.13 -27.40 -12.37
CA LEU A 281 -31.90 -26.47 -11.56
C LEU A 281 -33.27 -27.08 -11.22
N HIS A 282 -33.76 -26.78 -10.01
CA HIS A 282 -35.07 -27.07 -9.42
C HIS A 282 -35.17 -28.35 -8.59
N THR A 283 -34.80 -28.27 -7.31
CA THR A 283 -35.76 -28.23 -6.19
C THR A 283 -34.97 -28.27 -4.88
N GLY A 284 -35.37 -27.44 -3.92
CA GLY A 284 -34.73 -27.40 -2.62
C GLY A 284 -34.88 -28.73 -1.90
N THR A 285 -33.80 -29.23 -1.30
CA THR A 285 -33.90 -30.21 -0.23
C THR A 285 -32.75 -30.02 0.73
N HIS A 286 -33.10 -29.65 1.95
CA HIS A 286 -32.25 -29.64 3.13
C HIS A 286 -31.59 -31.00 3.35
N HIS A 287 -30.26 -31.03 3.50
CA HIS A 287 -29.56 -32.07 4.27
C HIS A 287 -28.36 -31.39 4.97
N GLN A 288 -28.53 -30.98 6.22
CA GLN A 288 -28.05 -31.69 7.42
C GLN A 288 -26.54 -32.00 7.37
N THR A 289 -25.80 -31.08 7.98
CA THR A 289 -24.43 -31.23 8.46
C THR A 289 -24.34 -32.35 9.50
N SER A 290 -23.31 -33.19 9.38
CA SER A 290 -22.69 -33.89 10.52
C SER A 290 -21.31 -34.47 10.17
N PRO A 291 -20.48 -34.71 11.20
CA PRO A 291 -19.08 -34.29 11.23
C PRO A 291 -18.10 -35.47 11.12
N LEU A 292 -16.84 -35.22 11.50
CA LEU A 292 -15.69 -36.13 11.65
C LEU A 292 -14.75 -36.08 10.44
N GLU A 293 -13.43 -36.01 10.58
CA GLU A 293 -12.56 -36.11 11.75
C GLU A 293 -11.20 -35.52 11.39
N ALA A 294 -10.48 -35.09 12.42
CA ALA A 294 -9.13 -34.56 12.36
C ALA A 294 -8.14 -35.62 11.85
N ASP A 295 -7.20 -35.18 11.03
CA ASP A 295 -5.89 -35.83 10.97
C ASP A 295 -4.79 -34.78 10.99
N ASN A 296 -3.79 -35.10 11.78
CA ASN A 296 -2.86 -34.21 12.43
C ASN A 296 -1.54 -34.13 11.63
N ASP A 297 -0.78 -33.06 11.90
CA ASP A 297 0.68 -32.98 11.78
C ASP A 297 1.30 -32.74 10.40
N ARG A 298 1.47 -31.46 10.05
CA ARG A 298 2.77 -30.91 9.59
C ARG A 298 2.96 -29.51 10.15
N GLU A 299 3.79 -29.40 11.19
CA GLU A 299 4.38 -28.15 11.62
C GLU A 299 5.38 -27.69 10.55
N GLU A 300 4.99 -26.71 9.74
CA GLU A 300 5.94 -25.87 9.02
C GLU A 300 6.22 -24.67 9.94
N GLU A 301 7.40 -24.67 10.56
CA GLU A 301 7.94 -23.50 11.25
C GLU A 301 8.09 -22.38 10.21
N GLU A 302 7.15 -21.45 10.17
CA GLU A 302 7.33 -20.14 9.54
C GLU A 302 8.44 -19.42 10.32
N LEU A 303 9.65 -19.48 9.77
CA LEU A 303 10.74 -18.58 10.15
C LEU A 303 10.29 -17.15 9.88
N ASP A 304 10.04 -16.43 10.96
CA ASP A 304 9.85 -14.97 11.05
C ASP A 304 11.09 -14.26 10.45
N ASP A 305 11.09 -14.09 9.13
CA ASP A 305 12.11 -13.37 8.36
C ASP A 305 11.85 -11.84 8.38
N ASP A 306 10.70 -11.43 8.91
CA ASP A 306 10.25 -10.05 9.03
C ASP A 306 11.10 -9.30 10.08
N GLY A 307 11.40 -9.98 11.20
CA GLY A 307 12.26 -9.46 12.26
C GLY A 307 13.73 -9.28 11.81
N HIS A 308 14.22 -10.15 10.93
CA HIS A 308 15.61 -10.07 10.47
C HIS A 308 15.85 -8.87 9.52
N LEU A 309 14.84 -8.50 8.74
CA LEU A 309 14.88 -7.35 7.82
C LEU A 309 14.85 -6.00 8.55
N ASP A 310 14.03 -5.88 9.59
CA ASP A 310 14.01 -4.69 10.45
C ASP A 310 15.30 -4.58 11.26
N ASP A 311 15.84 -5.72 11.74
CA ASP A 311 17.13 -5.76 12.43
C ASP A 311 18.29 -5.34 11.52
N ILE A 312 18.35 -5.79 10.26
CA ILE A 312 19.41 -5.36 9.32
C ILE A 312 19.27 -3.87 8.97
N SER A 313 18.05 -3.39 8.75
CA SER A 313 17.78 -1.96 8.48
C SER A 313 18.20 -1.09 9.67
N HIS A 314 17.85 -1.51 10.88
CA HIS A 314 18.21 -0.82 12.13
C HIS A 314 19.71 -0.91 12.40
N ILE A 315 20.35 -2.06 12.19
CA ILE A 315 21.81 -2.26 12.35
C ILE A 315 22.58 -1.42 11.34
N VAL A 316 22.16 -1.35 10.08
CA VAL A 316 22.85 -0.53 9.07
C VAL A 316 22.63 0.96 9.32
N HIS A 317 21.42 1.37 9.72
CA HIS A 317 21.13 2.74 10.13
C HIS A 317 21.99 3.13 11.34
N GLN A 318 22.05 2.28 12.36
CA GLN A 318 22.84 2.50 13.57
C GLN A 318 24.33 2.50 13.28
N THR A 319 24.83 1.56 12.46
CA THR A 319 26.25 1.47 12.08
C THR A 319 26.70 2.68 11.24
N MET A 320 25.86 3.16 10.32
CA MET A 320 26.16 4.38 9.56
C MET A 320 26.11 5.64 10.45
N MET A 321 25.16 5.73 11.37
CA MET A 321 25.08 6.86 12.31
C MET A 321 26.24 6.84 13.30
N ASP A 322 26.66 5.66 13.76
CA ASP A 322 27.80 5.47 14.68
C ASP A 322 29.13 5.76 13.98
N GLN A 323 29.28 5.41 12.70
CA GLN A 323 30.44 5.83 11.88
C GLN A 323 30.48 7.34 11.71
N LEU A 324 29.34 7.98 11.41
CA LEU A 324 29.24 9.44 11.31
C LEU A 324 29.48 10.16 12.64
N ALA A 325 29.14 9.55 13.78
CA ALA A 325 29.37 10.10 15.10
C ALA A 325 30.83 9.91 15.56
N ASN A 326 31.41 8.73 15.38
CA ASN A 326 32.76 8.40 15.86
C ASN A 326 33.87 9.11 15.06
N GLU A 327 33.73 9.30 13.75
CA GLU A 327 34.75 9.98 12.94
C GLU A 327 34.84 11.50 13.19
N THR A 328 33.84 12.08 13.85
CA THR A 328 33.89 13.49 14.30
C THR A 328 34.58 13.69 15.65
N ARG A 329 34.77 12.62 16.44
CA ARG A 329 35.53 12.66 17.72
C ARG A 329 37.04 12.63 17.50
N ASP A 330 37.52 11.95 16.46
CA ASP A 330 38.95 11.90 16.14
C ASP A 330 39.47 13.19 15.48
N GLY A 331 38.57 14.03 14.95
CA GLY A 331 38.92 15.37 14.46
C GLY A 331 39.31 16.38 15.55
N ASP A 332 39.05 16.09 16.83
CA ASP A 332 39.31 17.00 17.97
C ASP A 332 40.50 16.57 18.84
N ARG A 333 41.14 15.42 18.56
CA ARG A 333 42.35 14.93 19.27
C ARG A 333 43.66 15.22 18.53
N GLY A 334 43.62 15.78 17.33
CA GLY A 334 44.80 16.01 16.47
C GLY A 334 45.56 17.33 16.68
N SER A 335 45.09 18.25 17.52
CA SER A 335 45.73 19.56 17.75
C SER A 335 46.21 19.72 19.19
N ASN A 336 47.16 18.90 19.62
CA ASN A 336 48.02 19.25 20.75
C ASN A 336 49.32 18.43 20.72
N VAL A 337 50.21 18.79 19.81
CA VAL A 337 51.65 18.54 19.98
C VAL A 337 52.34 19.88 19.78
N ASN A 338 52.76 20.46 20.91
CA ASN A 338 53.72 21.55 20.97
C ASN A 338 55.05 21.04 20.42
N ASP A 339 55.57 21.68 19.37
CA ASP A 339 57.00 21.73 19.14
C ASP A 339 57.50 23.13 19.53
N ILE A 340 58.41 23.10 20.50
CA ILE A 340 59.23 24.16 21.07
C ILE A 340 60.47 24.32 20.17
N GLU A 341 61.15 25.46 20.29
CA GLU A 341 62.42 25.90 19.65
C GLU A 341 62.16 26.84 18.45
N GLU A 342 62.61 28.10 18.42
CA GLU A 342 63.67 28.83 19.13
C GLU A 342 63.33 30.33 19.17
#